data_AF-A0A2G9NQD1-F1
#
_entry.id   AF-A0A2G9NQD1-F1
#
_cell.length_a   1.000
_cell.length_b   1.000
_cell.length_c   1.000
_cell.angle_alpha   90.00
_cell.angle_beta   90.00
_cell.angle_gamma   90.00
#
_symmetry.space_group_name_H-M   'P 1'
#
loop_
_entity.id
_entity.type
_entity.pdbx_description
1 polymer ?
#
loop_
_entity_poly.entity_id
_entity_poly.type
_entity_poly.pdbx_seq_one_letter_code
_entity_poly.pdbx_strand_id
1 'polypeptide(L)'
;MLNKIVLAVLFIFAFSTLVIAESESQEVFCVEDNGNSNLYSVGEVRISEDNSILKDFCFDNEEIVAKYSCEDSLLKVSFYECDNGCSQGACLLESKKEEHSFGDIFVCRFKSWFSSTNYNSCLEK
;
A
#
# COMPACT_ATOMS: atom_id res chain seq x y z
N MET A 1 -43.89 -26.75 49.28
CA MET A 1 -42.47 -26.48 49.60
C MET A 1 -41.68 -26.59 48.30
N LEU A 2 -41.30 -25.45 47.73
CA LEU A 2 -40.50 -25.41 46.52
C LEU A 2 -39.11 -25.97 46.85
N ASN A 3 -38.75 -27.08 46.22
CA ASN A 3 -37.54 -27.83 46.51
C ASN A 3 -36.33 -26.92 46.22
N LYS A 4 -35.51 -26.64 47.23
CA LYS A 4 -34.33 -25.77 47.12
C LYS A 4 -33.38 -26.21 46.01
N ILE A 5 -33.40 -27.50 45.66
CA ILE A 5 -32.66 -28.10 44.55
C ILE A 5 -33.18 -27.59 43.19
N VAL A 6 -34.49 -27.43 43.02
CA VAL A 6 -35.10 -26.95 41.76
C VAL A 6 -34.77 -25.47 41.52
N LEU A 7 -34.72 -24.66 42.58
CA LEU A 7 -34.32 -23.25 42.51
C LEU A 7 -32.83 -23.08 42.16
N ALA A 8 -31.96 -23.95 42.68
CA ALA A 8 -30.52 -23.93 42.39
C ALA A 8 -30.22 -24.36 40.94
N VAL A 9 -30.93 -25.35 40.40
CA VAL A 9 -30.76 -25.81 39.01
C VAL A 9 -31.23 -24.74 38.01
N LEU A 10 -32.34 -24.05 38.29
CA LEU A 10 -32.82 -22.96 37.43
C LEU A 10 -31.87 -21.75 37.40
N PHE A 11 -31.19 -21.46 38.51
CA PHE A 11 -30.18 -20.40 38.55
C PHE A 11 -28.94 -20.75 37.71
N ILE A 12 -28.45 -21.99 37.76
CA ILE A 12 -27.26 -22.41 36.99
C ILE A 12 -27.52 -22.36 35.48
N PHE A 13 -28.72 -22.78 35.04
CA PHE A 13 -29.08 -22.72 33.62
C PHE A 13 -29.27 -21.29 33.10
N ALA A 14 -29.65 -20.32 33.95
CA ALA A 14 -29.82 -18.92 33.57
C ALA A 14 -28.48 -18.16 33.36
N PHE A 15 -27.39 -18.59 34.02
CA PHE A 15 -26.06 -17.99 33.85
C PHE A 15 -25.20 -18.68 32.76
N SER A 16 -25.68 -19.79 32.19
CA SER A 16 -24.90 -20.61 31.24
C SER A 16 -25.00 -20.16 29.78
N THR A 17 -25.95 -19.27 29.43
CA THR A 17 -26.31 -19.03 28.01
C THR A 17 -25.87 -17.70 27.44
N LEU A 18 -25.00 -16.91 28.08
CA LEU A 18 -24.62 -15.62 27.48
C LEU A 18 -23.20 -15.17 27.79
N VAL A 19 -22.23 -15.87 27.20
CA VAL A 19 -20.95 -15.26 26.82
C VAL A 19 -20.88 -15.37 25.30
N ILE A 20 -21.53 -14.43 24.60
CA ILE A 20 -21.28 -14.24 23.17
C ILE A 20 -19.99 -13.43 23.10
N ALA A 21 -18.88 -14.12 22.83
CA ALA A 21 -17.65 -13.43 22.42
C ALA A 21 -17.89 -12.93 21.00
N GLU A 22 -18.37 -11.69 20.86
CA GLU A 22 -18.28 -10.98 19.59
C GLU A 22 -16.79 -10.74 19.35
N SER A 23 -16.21 -11.47 18.39
CA SER A 23 -14.93 -11.09 17.83
C SER A 23 -15.19 -9.84 17.01
N GLU A 24 -14.89 -8.67 17.58
CA GLU A 24 -14.79 -7.42 16.84
C GLU A 24 -13.77 -7.67 15.72
N SER A 25 -14.23 -7.79 14.47
CA SER A 25 -13.32 -7.79 13.33
C SER A 25 -12.73 -6.39 13.29
N GLN A 26 -11.49 -6.27 13.73
CA GLN A 26 -10.76 -5.01 13.71
C GLN A 26 -10.59 -4.61 12.23
N GLU A 27 -11.44 -3.71 11.75
CA GLU A 27 -11.35 -3.18 10.39
C GLU A 27 -10.05 -2.37 10.28
N VAL A 28 -9.17 -2.77 9.36
CA VAL A 28 -7.95 -2.02 9.08
C VAL A 28 -8.34 -0.79 8.29
N PHE A 29 -8.32 0.37 8.94
CA PHE A 29 -8.60 1.66 8.30
C PHE A 29 -7.34 2.23 7.64
N CYS A 30 -7.38 2.53 6.35
CA CYS A 30 -6.29 3.23 5.65
C CYS A 30 -6.72 4.60 5.09
N VAL A 31 -5.73 5.41 4.73
CA VAL A 31 -5.91 6.68 4.03
C VAL A 31 -4.84 6.83 2.94
N GLU A 32 -5.26 7.28 1.76
CA GLU A 32 -4.37 7.71 0.67
C GLU A 32 -4.32 9.23 0.58
N ASP A 33 -3.13 9.82 0.55
CA ASP A 33 -2.97 11.29 0.50
C ASP A 33 -3.17 11.87 -0.91
N ASN A 34 -2.87 11.14 -1.99
CA ASN A 34 -2.83 11.69 -3.37
C ASN A 34 -3.29 10.73 -4.50
N GLY A 35 -3.95 9.61 -4.19
CA GLY A 35 -4.40 8.63 -5.18
C GLY A 35 -3.24 7.81 -5.76
N ASN A 36 -3.11 6.55 -5.36
CA ASN A 36 -1.98 5.68 -5.78
C ASN A 36 -2.23 4.91 -7.10
N SER A 37 -2.88 5.53 -8.09
CA SER A 37 -3.31 4.82 -9.30
C SER A 37 -2.28 4.76 -10.43
N ASN A 38 -1.21 5.57 -10.36
CA ASN A 38 -0.20 5.62 -11.43
C ASN A 38 0.92 4.59 -11.19
N LEU A 39 1.10 3.69 -12.15
CA LEU A 39 2.11 2.63 -12.13
C LEU A 39 3.55 3.15 -12.23
N TYR A 40 3.75 4.33 -12.82
CA TYR A 40 5.07 4.94 -13.07
C TYR A 40 5.48 5.94 -11.98
N SER A 41 4.72 6.04 -10.89
CA SER A 41 5.07 6.85 -9.73
C SER A 41 5.01 6.01 -8.47
N VAL A 42 5.96 6.26 -7.57
CA VAL A 42 5.95 5.67 -6.23
C VAL A 42 4.79 6.26 -5.44
N GLY A 43 4.00 5.41 -4.82
CA GLY A 43 2.95 5.79 -3.90
C GLY A 43 3.12 5.13 -2.54
N GLU A 44 2.31 5.62 -1.61
CA GLU A 44 2.29 5.19 -0.23
C GLU A 44 0.88 5.27 0.34
N VAL A 45 0.57 4.33 1.23
CA VAL A 45 -0.69 4.24 1.97
C VAL A 45 -0.36 4.35 3.44
N ARG A 46 -1.15 5.16 4.18
CA ARG A 46 -1.03 5.29 5.63
C ARG A 46 -2.08 4.43 6.30
N ILE A 47 -1.66 3.60 7.25
CA ILE A 47 -2.57 2.84 8.11
C ILE A 47 -2.97 3.72 9.29
N SER A 48 -4.26 3.87 9.52
CA SER A 48 -4.80 4.81 10.52
C SER A 48 -4.60 4.34 11.95
N GLU A 49 -4.51 3.02 12.17
CA GLU A 49 -4.38 2.41 13.50
C GLU A 49 -3.04 2.73 14.17
N ASP A 50 -1.94 2.52 13.45
CA ASP A 50 -0.58 2.63 13.97
C ASP A 50 0.25 3.71 13.27
N ASN A 51 -0.36 4.45 12.33
CA ASN A 51 0.29 5.47 11.51
C ASN A 51 1.47 4.93 10.67
N SER A 52 1.50 3.61 10.43
CA SER A 52 2.50 2.98 9.57
C SER A 52 2.29 3.40 8.12
N ILE A 53 3.39 3.43 7.37
CA ILE A 53 3.41 3.81 5.96
C ILE A 53 3.80 2.56 5.16
N LEU A 54 2.88 2.11 4.31
CA LEU A 54 3.13 1.05 3.34
C LEU A 54 3.51 1.70 2.02
N LYS A 55 4.64 1.28 1.45
CA LYS A 55 5.15 1.78 0.18
C LYS A 55 5.06 0.71 -0.87
N ASP A 56 4.80 1.14 -2.09
CA ASP A 56 4.86 0.24 -3.24
C ASP A 56 6.26 -0.36 -3.36
N PHE A 57 6.33 -1.57 -3.90
CA PHE A 57 7.59 -2.28 -4.02
C PHE A 57 7.65 -3.12 -5.29
N CYS A 58 8.87 -3.41 -5.74
CA CYS A 58 9.11 -4.30 -6.86
C CYS A 58 9.25 -5.74 -6.36
N PHE A 59 8.66 -6.67 -7.10
CA PHE A 59 8.64 -8.10 -6.84
C PHE A 59 9.10 -8.85 -8.10
N ASP A 60 9.37 -10.15 -7.96
CA ASP A 60 9.73 -11.06 -9.05
C ASP A 60 10.85 -10.53 -9.96
N ASN A 61 12.07 -10.40 -9.40
CA ASN A 61 13.25 -9.88 -10.10
C ASN A 61 13.05 -8.52 -10.77
N GLU A 62 12.27 -7.65 -10.15
CA GLU A 62 11.96 -6.32 -10.67
C GLU A 62 11.04 -6.32 -11.90
N GLU A 63 10.33 -7.40 -12.22
CA GLU A 63 9.38 -7.41 -13.36
C GLU A 63 7.96 -7.01 -12.97
N ILE A 64 7.61 -7.08 -11.68
CA ILE A 64 6.27 -6.80 -11.17
C ILE A 64 6.32 -5.68 -10.14
N VAL A 65 5.39 -4.71 -10.22
CA VAL A 65 5.14 -3.73 -9.16
C VAL A 65 3.93 -4.15 -8.32
N ALA A 66 4.14 -4.22 -7.00
CA ALA A 66 3.08 -4.38 -6.01
C ALA A 66 2.65 -3.00 -5.51
N LYS A 67 1.41 -2.61 -5.80
CA LYS A 67 0.82 -1.32 -5.44
C LYS A 67 -0.10 -1.51 -4.24
N TYR A 68 0.15 -0.76 -3.17
CA TYR A 68 -0.80 -0.65 -2.07
C TYR A 68 -1.83 0.41 -2.39
N SER A 69 -3.11 0.09 -2.18
CA SER A 69 -4.18 1.08 -2.29
C SER A 69 -5.14 1.04 -1.12
N CYS A 70 -5.87 2.13 -0.93
CA CYS A 70 -6.93 2.24 0.05
C CYS A 70 -8.27 2.53 -0.62
N GLU A 71 -9.18 1.55 -0.60
CA GLU A 71 -10.50 1.65 -1.21
C GLU A 71 -11.56 1.31 -0.16
N ASP A 72 -12.54 2.19 0.03
CA ASP A 72 -13.57 2.05 1.08
C ASP A 72 -12.96 1.79 2.48
N SER A 73 -11.87 2.49 2.78
CA SER A 73 -11.07 2.33 4.00
C SER A 73 -10.38 0.97 4.16
N LEU A 74 -10.47 0.07 3.18
CA LEU A 74 -9.82 -1.23 3.19
C LEU A 74 -8.50 -1.20 2.42
N LEU A 75 -7.45 -1.72 3.06
CA LEU A 75 -6.15 -1.89 2.42
C LEU A 75 -6.25 -2.98 1.34
N LYS A 76 -5.82 -2.65 0.13
CA LYS A 76 -5.69 -3.57 -1.00
C LYS A 76 -4.25 -3.60 -1.50
N VAL A 77 -3.86 -4.74 -2.06
CA VAL A 77 -2.60 -4.88 -2.80
C VAL A 77 -2.91 -5.41 -4.19
N SER A 78 -2.38 -4.74 -5.20
CA SER A 78 -2.52 -5.12 -6.62
C SER A 78 -1.15 -5.33 -7.25
N PHE A 79 -1.05 -6.26 -8.18
CA PHE A 79 0.21 -6.62 -8.85
C PHE A 79 0.10 -6.31 -10.34
N TYR A 80 1.10 -5.61 -10.88
CA TYR A 80 1.13 -5.22 -12.29
C TYR A 80 2.50 -5.57 -12.88
N GLU A 81 2.48 -6.19 -14.06
CA GLU A 81 3.68 -6.45 -14.85
C GLU A 81 4.18 -5.14 -15.47
N CYS A 82 5.49 -4.91 -15.40
CA CYS A 82 6.13 -3.73 -15.96
C CYS A 82 6.94 -4.10 -17.20
N ASP A 83 6.56 -3.54 -18.36
CA ASP A 83 7.21 -3.85 -19.66
C ASP A 83 8.73 -3.63 -19.67
N ASN A 84 9.23 -2.69 -18.85
CA ASN A 84 10.66 -2.34 -18.76
C ASN A 84 11.25 -2.63 -17.38
N GLY A 85 10.58 -3.46 -16.59
CA GLY A 85 10.89 -3.69 -15.19
C GLY A 85 10.46 -2.53 -14.28
N CYS A 86 10.76 -2.70 -13.00
CA CYS A 86 10.29 -1.93 -11.87
C CYS A 86 11.50 -1.46 -11.07
N SER A 87 11.46 -0.22 -10.60
CA SER A 87 12.44 0.25 -9.62
C SER A 87 11.76 1.10 -8.55
N GLN A 88 12.16 0.91 -7.30
CA GLN A 88 11.68 1.68 -6.15
C GLN A 88 10.14 1.71 -5.99
N GLY A 89 9.44 0.66 -6.43
CA GLY A 89 7.98 0.59 -6.34
C GLY A 89 7.22 1.27 -7.48
N ALA A 90 7.87 1.52 -8.61
CA ALA A 90 7.25 2.06 -9.82
C ALA A 90 7.80 1.36 -11.08
N CYS A 91 6.96 1.20 -12.10
CA CYS A 91 7.41 0.73 -13.42
C CYS A 91 8.37 1.75 -14.05
N LEU A 92 9.37 1.23 -14.76
CA LEU A 92 10.28 2.03 -15.55
C LEU A 92 9.64 2.40 -16.88
N LEU A 93 9.82 3.66 -17.29
CA LEU A 93 9.54 4.06 -18.66
C LEU A 93 10.67 3.57 -19.55
N GLU A 94 10.32 3.16 -20.78
CA GLU A 94 11.30 2.84 -21.79
C GLU A 94 12.21 4.07 -21.95
N SER A 95 13.50 3.93 -21.64
CA SER A 95 14.44 5.01 -21.93
C SER A 95 14.48 5.11 -23.45
N LYS A 96 13.96 6.23 -23.99
CA LYS A 96 14.24 6.55 -25.39
C LYS A 96 15.75 6.55 -25.51
N LYS A 97 16.31 5.54 -26.18
CA LYS A 97 17.70 5.55 -26.60
C LYS A 97 17.81 6.72 -27.56
N GLU A 98 18.14 7.90 -27.06
CA GLU A 98 18.79 8.88 -27.89
C GLU A 98 20.14 8.26 -28.23
N GLU A 99 20.24 7.69 -29.42
CA GLU A 99 21.51 7.39 -30.09
C GLU A 99 22.26 8.71 -30.31
N HIS A 100 22.79 9.29 -29.25
CA HIS A 100 23.77 10.35 -29.35
C HIS A 100 25.12 9.69 -29.59
N SER A 101 25.53 9.66 -30.86
CA SER A 101 26.90 9.31 -31.24
C SER A 101 27.85 10.17 -30.43
N PHE A 102 28.75 9.50 -29.71
CA PHE A 102 29.74 10.09 -28.83
C PHE A 102 30.66 11.05 -29.60
N GLY A 103 30.31 12.33 -29.55
CA GLY A 103 31.09 13.47 -30.03
C GLY A 103 31.20 14.60 -29.01
N ASP A 104 30.32 14.66 -28.01
CA ASP A 104 30.41 15.63 -26.91
C ASP A 104 29.89 15.00 -25.60
N ILE A 105 30.69 15.12 -24.55
CA ILE A 105 30.38 14.62 -23.20
C ILE A 105 29.19 15.40 -22.64
N PHE A 106 28.01 14.77 -22.57
CA PHE A 106 26.90 15.23 -21.74
C PHE A 106 26.97 14.56 -20.37
N VAL A 107 27.47 15.30 -19.38
CA VAL A 107 27.40 14.90 -17.97
C VAL A 107 25.98 15.12 -17.47
N CYS A 108 25.14 14.09 -17.53
CA CYS A 108 23.92 14.06 -16.72
C CYS A 108 24.31 13.80 -15.26
N ARG A 109 24.55 14.89 -14.52
CA ARG A 109 24.76 14.82 -13.07
C ARG A 109 23.40 14.56 -12.43
N PHE A 110 23.17 13.34 -11.96
CA PHE A 110 22.07 13.05 -11.04
C PHE A 110 22.20 13.99 -9.83
N LYS A 111 21.33 14.99 -9.73
CA LYS A 111 21.13 15.68 -8.46
C LYS A 111 20.18 14.82 -7.65
N SER A 112 20.76 14.01 -6.76
CA SER A 112 20.06 13.57 -5.57
C SER A 112 19.73 14.79 -4.71
N TRP A 113 18.47 15.25 -4.73
CA TRP A 113 17.88 15.93 -3.57
C TRP A 113 16.35 16.01 -3.70
N PHE A 114 15.68 15.71 -2.58
CA PHE A 114 14.27 15.91 -2.23
C PHE A 114 13.48 16.98 -3.01
N SER A 115 12.17 16.70 -3.06
CA SER A 115 11.03 17.59 -3.34
C SER A 115 10.47 17.56 -4.77
N SER A 116 9.47 16.69 -4.95
CA SER A 116 8.15 17.04 -5.47
C SER A 116 8.09 18.11 -6.57
N THR A 117 8.44 17.74 -7.81
CA THR A 117 7.72 18.12 -9.04
C THR A 117 8.48 17.50 -10.22
N ASN A 118 7.94 16.45 -10.84
CA ASN A 118 8.43 15.93 -12.11
C ASN A 118 7.89 16.82 -13.24
N TYR A 119 8.69 17.81 -13.66
CA TYR A 119 8.50 18.46 -14.96
C TYR A 119 9.85 18.48 -15.67
N ASN A 120 10.00 17.62 -16.69
CA ASN A 120 11.18 17.62 -17.56
C ASN A 120 11.06 18.80 -18.53
N SER A 121 11.72 19.91 -18.23
CA SER A 121 12.08 20.90 -19.26
C SER A 121 13.60 20.99 -19.35
N CYS A 122 14.19 20.26 -20.30
CA CYS A 122 15.50 20.59 -20.82
C CYS A 122 15.33 21.91 -21.60
N LEU A 123 15.84 23.02 -21.06
CA LEU A 123 15.87 24.29 -21.77
C LEU A 123 17.00 24.24 -22.81
N GLU A 124 16.60 24.20 -24.08
CA GLU A 124 17.49 24.45 -25.22
C GLU A 124 18.12 25.83 -25.09
N LYS A 125 19.42 25.92 -25.34
CA LYS A 125 20.11 27.19 -25.60
C LYS A 125 20.93 27.07 -26.87
#